data_AF-A0A1G7M2G8-F1
#
_entry.id   AF-A0A1G7M2G8-F1
#
_cell.length_a   1.000
_cell.length_b   1.000
_cell.length_c   1.000
_cell.angle_alpha   90.00
_cell.angle_beta   90.00
_cell.angle_gamma   90.00
#
_symmetry.space_group_name_H-M   'P 1'
#
loop_
_entity.id
_entity.type
_entity.pdbx_description
1 polymer ?
#
loop_
_entity_poly.entity_id
_entity_poly.type
_entity_poly.pdbx_seq_one_letter_code
_entity_poly.pdbx_strand_id
1 'polypeptide(L)'
;MLRLRLQNMLLYTAALLVFASGCSKVEYAKIDSPAYLRVFNNLNYTISLENKDEPVPFLTMLIDPVMDGDGMPVSAAIKGDFLDQREPYAPPYPSHVGTSISYKNPEYPGKESVLVGPILNGFDLSSWAQIPFGKHRVVFMFRPVNNTPFFDLDPKLKHNILIDTTLALDAKEVYTLHVLQKDFVKKKNGIYLRKENFQNLSLSDSLVYVNFYNMSAKGFQEASSTLKSAYAKSGALGDGIKDKMNVFYTLYKTNLSVKAPVPGYTQKFMGGLTRNTEVPDVNPYYSFPLFADGTSNGIVTGIWQHLDIMAPGLDPSNNPYYTFESHTDGNWAPIDCILTGQTLVPGNQNSALLTNMIVNIPSGKYNMRSFATVNTIEIVNGNVYLTTVQRKYAPPIY
;
A
#
# COMPACT_ATOMS: atom_id res chain seq x y z
N MET A 1 -20.93 -38.82 59.76
CA MET A 1 -20.79 -37.48 59.15
C MET A 1 -19.40 -37.19 58.56
N LEU A 2 -18.30 -37.60 59.20
CA LEU A 2 -16.92 -37.33 58.72
C LEU A 2 -16.60 -37.95 57.34
N ARG A 3 -17.03 -39.20 57.09
CA ARG A 3 -16.82 -39.91 55.81
C ARG A 3 -17.49 -39.23 54.60
N LEU A 4 -18.70 -38.71 54.79
CA LEU A 4 -19.46 -38.05 53.73
C LEU A 4 -18.81 -36.70 53.33
N ARG A 5 -18.25 -35.98 54.30
CA ARG A 5 -17.50 -34.73 54.06
C ARG A 5 -16.19 -35.00 53.32
N LEU A 6 -15.49 -36.08 53.64
CA LEU A 6 -14.25 -36.46 52.96
C LEU A 6 -14.50 -36.89 51.51
N GLN A 7 -15.57 -37.65 51.25
CA GLN A 7 -15.96 -38.03 49.88
C GLN A 7 -16.34 -36.81 49.04
N ASN A 8 -17.12 -35.89 49.60
CA ASN A 8 -17.49 -34.66 48.88
C ASN A 8 -16.27 -33.78 48.61
N MET A 9 -15.34 -33.67 49.56
CA MET A 9 -14.11 -32.90 49.38
C MET A 9 -13.22 -33.50 48.28
N LEU A 10 -13.08 -34.83 48.22
CA LEU A 10 -12.36 -35.52 47.15
C LEU A 10 -13.03 -35.32 45.78
N LEU A 11 -14.36 -35.34 45.72
CA LEU A 11 -15.12 -35.09 44.50
C LEU A 11 -14.95 -33.66 43.99
N TYR A 12 -14.97 -32.67 44.88
CA TYR A 12 -14.72 -31.26 44.52
C TYR A 12 -13.26 -31.04 44.07
N THR A 13 -12.30 -31.72 44.70
CA THR A 13 -10.88 -31.62 44.33
C THR A 13 -10.61 -32.27 42.97
N ALA A 14 -11.24 -33.43 42.70
CA ALA A 14 -11.19 -34.10 41.40
C ALA A 14 -11.86 -33.26 40.30
N ALA A 15 -13.00 -32.62 40.59
CA ALA A 15 -13.65 -31.70 39.66
C ALA A 15 -12.77 -30.48 39.33
N LEU A 16 -12.12 -29.88 40.34
CA LEU A 16 -11.20 -28.75 40.13
C LEU A 16 -9.99 -29.13 39.25
N LEU A 17 -9.45 -30.34 39.43
CA LEU A 17 -8.33 -30.86 38.63
C LEU A 17 -8.73 -31.10 37.17
N VAL A 18 -9.98 -31.52 36.90
CA VAL A 18 -10.49 -31.66 35.53
C VAL A 18 -10.64 -30.29 34.86
N PHE A 19 -11.11 -29.26 35.57
CA PHE A 19 -11.19 -27.90 35.02
C PHE A 19 -9.82 -27.23 34.81
N ALA A 20 -8.80 -27.57 35.61
CA ALA A 20 -7.44 -27.07 35.44
C ALA A 20 -6.70 -27.69 34.23
N SER A 21 -7.17 -28.81 33.70
CA SER A 21 -6.58 -29.50 32.53
C SER A 21 -6.98 -28.92 31.16
N GLY A 22 -7.86 -27.90 31.14
CA GLY A 22 -8.34 -27.24 29.93
C GLY A 22 -7.45 -26.10 29.40
N CYS A 23 -6.17 -26.04 29.78
CA CYS A 23 -5.22 -25.12 29.12
C CYS A 23 -4.95 -25.65 27.71
N SER A 24 -5.74 -25.18 26.72
CA SER A 24 -5.36 -25.37 25.33
C SER A 24 -4.01 -24.68 25.12
N LYS A 25 -2.98 -25.48 24.85
CA LYS A 25 -1.71 -24.96 24.35
C LYS A 25 -2.05 -24.35 22.99
N VAL A 26 -2.13 -23.02 22.93
CA VAL A 26 -2.22 -22.31 21.66
C VAL A 26 -0.89 -22.55 20.95
N GLU A 27 -0.87 -23.53 20.04
CA GLU A 27 0.24 -23.69 19.13
C GLU A 27 0.16 -22.54 18.13
N TYR A 28 0.92 -21.49 18.41
CA TYR A 28 1.11 -20.41 17.46
C TYR A 28 1.78 -21.01 16.22
N ALA A 29 1.10 -20.95 15.08
CA ALA A 29 1.72 -21.28 13.81
C ALA A 29 2.97 -20.40 13.65
N LYS A 30 4.12 -21.03 13.38
CA LYS A 30 5.41 -20.36 13.27
C LYS A 30 6.05 -20.76 11.95
N ILE A 31 6.55 -19.77 11.22
CA ILE A 31 7.42 -19.98 10.08
C ILE A 31 8.83 -19.64 10.56
N ASP A 32 9.75 -20.62 10.58
CA ASP A 32 11.07 -20.45 11.19
C ASP A 32 11.98 -19.49 10.40
N SER A 33 11.77 -19.34 9.09
CA SER A 33 12.52 -18.44 8.22
C SER A 33 11.59 -17.79 7.21
N PRO A 34 10.78 -16.80 7.62
CA PRO A 34 9.82 -16.17 6.72
C PRO A 34 10.50 -15.09 5.87
N ALA A 35 10.05 -14.92 4.64
CA ALA A 35 10.04 -13.64 3.94
C ALA A 35 8.74 -12.89 4.29
N TYR A 36 8.74 -11.56 4.12
CA TYR A 36 7.59 -10.72 4.42
C TYR A 36 7.00 -10.14 3.13
N LEU A 37 5.76 -10.46 2.80
CA LEU A 37 5.13 -10.08 1.52
C LEU A 37 3.87 -9.25 1.74
N ARG A 38 3.80 -8.09 1.09
CA ARG A 38 2.58 -7.28 0.91
C ARG A 38 2.23 -7.24 -0.56
N VAL A 39 0.96 -7.38 -0.90
CA VAL A 39 0.51 -7.48 -2.30
C VAL A 39 -0.59 -6.47 -2.59
N PHE A 40 -0.46 -5.79 -3.73
CA PHE A 40 -1.42 -4.84 -4.24
C PHE A 40 -1.92 -5.25 -5.63
N ASN A 41 -3.24 -5.13 -5.83
CA ASN A 41 -3.83 -5.17 -7.16
C ASN A 41 -3.94 -3.74 -7.70
N ASN A 42 -3.01 -3.41 -8.60
CA ASN A 42 -2.89 -2.13 -9.26
C ASN A 42 -3.52 -2.12 -10.67
N LEU A 43 -4.37 -3.11 -11.01
CA LEU A 43 -5.21 -3.05 -12.21
C LEU A 43 -6.34 -2.05 -11.98
N ASN A 44 -6.18 -0.83 -12.51
CA ASN A 44 -7.03 0.31 -12.19
C ASN A 44 -8.10 0.64 -13.25
N TYR A 45 -8.32 -0.23 -14.23
CA TYR A 45 -9.37 -0.02 -15.24
C TYR A 45 -10.75 -0.31 -14.65
N THR A 46 -11.77 0.39 -15.16
CA THR A 46 -13.17 0.14 -14.83
C THR A 46 -13.85 -0.56 -16.00
N ILE A 47 -14.84 -1.40 -15.71
CA ILE A 47 -15.69 -2.02 -16.74
C ILE A 47 -16.82 -1.05 -17.07
N SER A 48 -16.94 -0.72 -18.35
CA SER A 48 -17.94 0.14 -18.98
C SER A 48 -18.63 -0.63 -20.12
N LEU A 49 -19.55 0.02 -20.83
CA LEU A 49 -20.17 -0.60 -22.02
C LEU A 49 -19.15 -0.94 -23.11
N GLU A 50 -18.08 -0.16 -23.22
CA GLU A 50 -17.06 -0.29 -24.27
C GLU A 50 -16.11 -1.47 -24.04
N ASN A 51 -15.90 -1.86 -22.78
CA ASN A 51 -15.05 -3.00 -22.39
C ASN A 51 -15.80 -4.01 -21.52
N LYS A 52 -17.11 -4.18 -21.76
CA LYS A 52 -18.00 -5.07 -21.00
C LYS A 52 -17.57 -6.54 -20.95
N ASP A 53 -16.73 -6.96 -21.91
CA ASP A 53 -16.25 -8.33 -22.03
C ASP A 53 -14.87 -8.53 -21.34
N GLU A 54 -14.25 -7.45 -20.82
CA GLU A 54 -13.03 -7.55 -20.01
C GLU A 54 -13.35 -8.06 -18.59
N PRO A 55 -12.50 -8.91 -17.98
CA PRO A 55 -12.67 -9.32 -16.60
C PRO A 55 -12.56 -8.13 -15.64
N VAL A 56 -13.50 -8.03 -14.70
CA VAL A 56 -13.41 -7.07 -13.59
C VAL A 56 -12.10 -7.33 -12.83
N PRO A 57 -11.30 -6.30 -12.49
CA PRO A 57 -10.02 -6.46 -11.78
C PRO A 57 -10.21 -6.82 -10.31
N PHE A 58 -10.78 -7.99 -10.07
CA PHE A 58 -11.02 -8.58 -8.76
C PHE A 58 -10.42 -9.97 -8.74
N LEU A 59 -9.41 -10.15 -7.89
CA LEU A 59 -8.46 -11.24 -8.00
C LEU A 59 -8.51 -12.19 -6.80
N THR A 60 -8.01 -13.39 -7.02
CA THR A 60 -7.45 -14.24 -5.97
C THR A 60 -5.97 -14.44 -6.24
N MET A 61 -5.18 -14.53 -5.17
CA MET A 61 -3.77 -14.91 -5.20
C MET A 61 -3.62 -16.29 -4.58
N LEU A 62 -2.94 -17.20 -5.27
CA LEU A 62 -2.60 -18.54 -4.79
C LEU A 62 -1.09 -18.70 -4.80
N ILE A 63 -0.50 -19.08 -3.67
CA ILE A 63 0.91 -19.42 -3.55
C ILE A 63 1.02 -20.93 -3.33
N ASP A 64 1.83 -21.58 -4.16
CA ASP A 64 1.99 -23.02 -4.29
C ASP A 64 0.64 -23.75 -4.41
N PRO A 65 -0.13 -23.48 -5.48
CA PRO A 65 -1.40 -24.16 -5.70
C PRO A 65 -1.21 -25.63 -6.07
N VAL A 66 -2.12 -26.47 -5.57
CA VAL A 66 -2.32 -27.84 -6.02
C VAL A 66 -3.39 -27.83 -7.10
N MET A 67 -3.04 -28.35 -8.28
CA MET A 67 -3.96 -28.47 -9.41
C MET A 67 -4.53 -29.89 -9.46
N ASP A 68 -5.78 -30.03 -9.89
CA ASP A 68 -6.37 -31.32 -10.24
C ASP A 68 -5.97 -31.78 -11.66
N GLY A 69 -6.54 -32.90 -12.09
CA GLY A 69 -6.29 -33.49 -13.41
C GLY A 69 -6.71 -32.62 -14.60
N ASP A 70 -7.60 -31.64 -14.37
CA ASP A 70 -8.07 -30.69 -15.38
C ASP A 70 -7.27 -29.37 -15.34
N GLY A 71 -6.22 -29.32 -14.51
CA GLY A 71 -5.38 -28.13 -14.32
C GLY A 71 -6.01 -27.06 -13.44
N MET A 72 -7.05 -27.41 -12.67
CA MET A 72 -7.81 -26.47 -11.84
C MET A 72 -7.30 -26.43 -10.41
N PRO A 73 -7.15 -25.25 -9.80
CA PRO A 73 -6.67 -25.15 -8.43
C PRO A 73 -7.73 -25.66 -7.45
N VAL A 74 -7.36 -26.67 -6.67
CA VAL A 74 -8.20 -27.27 -5.60
C VAL A 74 -7.78 -26.83 -4.20
N SER A 75 -6.53 -26.45 -4.02
CA SER A 75 -6.00 -25.86 -2.79
C SER A 75 -4.73 -25.04 -3.07
N ALA A 76 -4.24 -24.31 -2.08
CA ALA A 76 -2.96 -23.61 -2.12
C ALA A 76 -2.36 -23.55 -0.71
N ALA A 77 -1.03 -23.49 -0.61
CA ALA A 77 -0.35 -23.35 0.68
C ALA A 77 -0.71 -22.00 1.35
N ILE A 78 -0.79 -20.93 0.55
CA ILE A 78 -1.24 -19.61 0.99
C ILE A 78 -2.22 -19.07 -0.04
N LYS A 79 -3.30 -18.46 0.45
CA LYS A 79 -4.31 -17.79 -0.36
C LYS A 79 -4.44 -16.34 0.09
N GLY A 80 -4.49 -15.42 -0.87
CA GLY A 80 -4.97 -14.06 -0.68
C GLY A 80 -6.26 -13.88 -1.49
N ASP A 81 -7.41 -13.98 -0.84
CA ASP A 81 -8.72 -14.01 -1.51
C ASP A 81 -9.37 -12.62 -1.53
N PHE A 82 -10.33 -12.43 -2.44
CA PHE A 82 -11.08 -11.17 -2.55
C PHE A 82 -10.20 -9.92 -2.76
N LEU A 83 -9.07 -10.06 -3.46
CA LEU A 83 -8.11 -8.99 -3.70
C LEU A 83 -8.70 -7.96 -4.69
N ASP A 84 -9.20 -6.86 -4.14
CA ASP A 84 -9.81 -5.75 -4.87
C ASP A 84 -8.78 -4.75 -5.35
N GLN A 85 -9.23 -3.80 -6.18
CA GLN A 85 -8.41 -2.68 -6.58
C GLN A 85 -7.85 -1.95 -5.35
N ARG A 86 -6.59 -1.57 -5.44
CA ARG A 86 -5.88 -0.87 -4.37
C ARG A 86 -6.52 0.48 -4.05
N GLU A 87 -6.60 0.80 -2.75
CA GLU A 87 -6.97 2.12 -2.26
C GLU A 87 -5.83 3.15 -2.41
N PRO A 88 -6.12 4.46 -2.63
CA PRO A 88 -5.09 5.49 -2.79
C PRO A 88 -4.10 5.62 -1.63
N TYR A 89 -4.48 5.17 -0.43
CA TYR A 89 -3.64 5.23 0.76
C TYR A 89 -3.58 3.87 1.48
N ALA A 90 -2.35 3.39 1.67
CA ALA A 90 -1.99 2.19 2.41
C ALA A 90 -1.28 2.60 3.72
N PRO A 91 -2.00 2.65 4.85
CA PRO A 91 -1.46 3.15 6.11
C PRO A 91 -0.41 2.21 6.72
N PRO A 92 0.32 2.69 7.76
CA PRO A 92 1.36 1.90 8.44
C PRO A 92 0.85 0.67 9.18
N TYR A 93 -0.41 0.71 9.63
CA TYR A 93 -1.08 -0.41 10.26
C TYR A 93 -2.25 -0.84 9.38
N PRO A 94 -2.61 -2.14 9.35
CA PRO A 94 -3.78 -2.60 8.62
C PRO A 94 -5.05 -1.88 9.09
N SER A 95 -5.62 -1.01 8.25
CA SER A 95 -6.80 -0.21 8.56
C SER A 95 -8.10 -1.00 8.59
N HIS A 96 -8.10 -2.20 7.98
CA HIS A 96 -9.29 -3.02 7.78
C HIS A 96 -9.43 -4.16 8.79
N VAL A 97 -8.41 -4.43 9.60
CA VAL A 97 -8.46 -5.50 10.62
C VAL A 97 -9.40 -5.08 11.74
N GLY A 98 -10.47 -5.86 11.96
CA GLY A 98 -11.41 -5.67 13.07
C GLY A 98 -12.43 -4.53 12.91
N THR A 99 -12.38 -3.76 11.82
CA THR A 99 -13.25 -2.58 11.59
C THR A 99 -14.04 -2.62 10.29
N SER A 100 -13.56 -3.34 9.27
CA SER A 100 -14.24 -3.42 7.96
C SER A 100 -15.24 -4.57 7.91
N ILE A 101 -16.47 -4.29 7.49
CA ILE A 101 -17.52 -5.29 7.22
C ILE A 101 -17.52 -5.80 5.77
N SER A 102 -16.70 -5.20 4.90
CA SER A 102 -16.63 -5.59 3.49
C SER A 102 -15.83 -6.88 3.32
N TYR A 103 -16.27 -7.77 2.44
CA TYR A 103 -15.50 -8.96 2.03
C TYR A 103 -14.41 -8.64 1.01
N LYS A 104 -14.35 -7.43 0.45
CA LYS A 104 -13.29 -6.98 -0.47
C LYS A 104 -12.01 -6.54 0.25
N ASN A 105 -10.85 -6.90 -0.26
CA ASN A 105 -9.55 -6.67 0.38
C ASN A 105 -8.65 -5.85 -0.57
N PRO A 106 -8.38 -4.56 -0.31
CA PRO A 106 -7.62 -3.72 -1.26
C PRO A 106 -6.12 -4.05 -1.31
N GLU A 107 -5.64 -4.87 -0.37
CA GLU A 107 -4.27 -5.35 -0.29
C GLU A 107 -4.23 -6.69 0.47
N TYR A 108 -3.18 -7.48 0.26
CA TYR A 108 -2.87 -8.66 1.07
C TYR A 108 -1.64 -8.37 1.95
N PRO A 109 -1.62 -8.78 3.24
CA PRO A 109 -2.67 -9.51 3.95
C PRO A 109 -3.93 -8.69 4.22
N GLY A 110 -3.82 -7.36 4.33
CA GLY A 110 -4.96 -6.48 4.58
C GLY A 110 -5.73 -6.92 5.82
N LYS A 111 -6.95 -7.43 5.63
CA LYS A 111 -7.80 -7.93 6.73
C LYS A 111 -7.73 -9.45 6.96
N GLU A 112 -6.92 -10.17 6.19
CA GLU A 112 -6.86 -11.63 6.30
C GLU A 112 -6.19 -12.06 7.60
N SER A 113 -6.72 -13.12 8.21
CA SER A 113 -6.17 -13.72 9.42
C SER A 113 -5.02 -14.66 9.05
N VAL A 114 -3.85 -14.08 8.78
CA VAL A 114 -2.61 -14.82 8.47
C VAL A 114 -1.50 -14.44 9.45
N LEU A 115 -0.41 -15.21 9.45
CA LEU A 115 0.79 -14.83 10.17
C LEU A 115 1.38 -13.57 9.53
N VAL A 116 1.54 -12.50 10.31
CA VAL A 116 2.09 -11.23 9.84
C VAL A 116 3.50 -10.99 10.36
N GLY A 117 4.22 -10.08 9.72
CA GLY A 117 5.59 -9.73 10.07
C GLY A 117 5.72 -9.17 11.49
N PRO A 118 6.85 -9.42 12.17
CA PRO A 118 7.13 -8.85 13.47
C PRO A 118 7.56 -7.38 13.35
N ILE A 119 7.94 -6.77 14.46
CA ILE A 119 8.72 -5.53 14.42
C ILE A 119 10.14 -5.88 13.96
N LEU A 120 10.59 -5.29 12.85
CA LEU A 120 11.92 -5.48 12.29
C LEU A 120 12.65 -4.13 12.27
N ASN A 121 13.76 -4.03 13.02
CA ASN A 121 14.54 -2.79 13.17
C ASN A 121 13.69 -1.54 13.52
N GLY A 122 12.69 -1.75 14.38
CA GLY A 122 11.77 -0.72 14.83
C GLY A 122 10.56 -0.49 13.91
N PHE A 123 10.57 -1.00 12.68
CA PHE A 123 9.43 -0.92 11.76
C PHE A 123 8.41 -2.01 12.07
N ASP A 124 7.14 -1.62 12.11
CA ASP A 124 6.05 -2.58 12.27
C ASP A 124 5.70 -3.20 10.91
N LEU A 125 5.85 -4.52 10.79
CA LEU A 125 5.55 -5.26 9.55
C LEU A 125 4.20 -6.00 9.63
N SER A 126 3.27 -5.57 10.49
CA SER A 126 1.93 -6.17 10.58
C SER A 126 1.12 -6.08 9.27
N SER A 127 1.47 -5.18 8.35
CA SER A 127 0.91 -5.12 7.00
C SER A 127 1.61 -6.02 5.97
N TRP A 128 2.51 -6.91 6.39
CA TRP A 128 3.15 -7.91 5.53
C TRP A 128 2.86 -9.31 6.07
N ALA A 129 2.47 -10.23 5.19
CA ALA A 129 2.30 -11.63 5.56
C ALA A 129 3.65 -12.35 5.63
N GLN A 130 3.78 -13.31 6.54
CA GLN A 130 4.90 -14.24 6.55
C GLN A 130 4.69 -15.32 5.49
N ILE A 131 5.62 -15.40 4.55
CA ILE A 131 5.69 -16.44 3.52
C ILE A 131 6.96 -17.26 3.80
N PRO A 132 6.97 -18.60 3.69
CA PRO A 132 8.22 -19.34 3.74
C PRO A 132 9.26 -18.76 2.77
N PHE A 133 10.54 -18.81 3.10
CA PHE A 133 11.58 -18.44 2.14
C PHE A 133 11.73 -19.51 1.07
N GLY A 134 12.21 -19.13 -0.11
CA GLY A 134 12.49 -20.04 -1.21
C GLY A 134 11.79 -19.66 -2.51
N LYS A 135 11.64 -20.64 -3.40
CA LYS A 135 10.94 -20.48 -4.67
C LYS A 135 9.49 -20.91 -4.51
N HIS A 136 8.57 -20.03 -4.91
CA HIS A 136 7.14 -20.25 -4.81
C HIS A 136 6.46 -20.04 -6.16
N ARG A 137 5.57 -20.95 -6.54
CA ARG A 137 4.68 -20.72 -7.68
C ARG A 137 3.57 -19.78 -7.21
N VAL A 138 3.39 -18.66 -7.90
CA VAL A 138 2.36 -17.68 -7.58
C VAL A 138 1.43 -17.53 -8.76
N VAL A 139 0.13 -17.73 -8.51
CA VAL A 139 -0.93 -17.63 -9.51
C VAL A 139 -1.90 -16.54 -9.08
N PHE A 140 -2.14 -15.58 -9.95
CA PHE A 140 -3.24 -14.63 -9.82
C PHE A 140 -4.34 -15.03 -10.80
N MET A 141 -5.58 -15.06 -10.32
CA MET A 141 -6.74 -15.42 -11.14
C MET A 141 -7.85 -14.40 -10.95
N PHE A 142 -8.58 -14.11 -12.02
CA PHE A 142 -9.81 -13.35 -11.91
C PHE A 142 -10.86 -14.18 -11.20
N ARG A 143 -11.64 -13.53 -10.33
CA ARG A 143 -12.79 -14.15 -9.67
C ARG A 143 -14.03 -13.25 -9.79
N PRO A 144 -15.25 -13.82 -9.79
CA PRO A 144 -16.47 -13.02 -9.76
C PRO A 144 -16.55 -12.13 -8.52
N VAL A 145 -17.21 -10.98 -8.66
CA VAL A 145 -17.45 -10.05 -7.53
C VAL A 145 -18.57 -10.58 -6.64
N ASN A 146 -18.22 -11.54 -5.79
CA ASN A 146 -19.08 -12.10 -4.76
C ASN A 146 -18.26 -12.46 -3.51
N ASN A 147 -18.96 -12.86 -2.44
CA ASN A 147 -18.40 -13.25 -1.15
C ASN A 147 -18.15 -14.76 -1.00
N THR A 148 -18.34 -15.58 -2.04
CA THR A 148 -18.06 -17.02 -2.02
C THR A 148 -16.55 -17.27 -2.04
N PRO A 149 -15.96 -17.97 -1.05
CA PRO A 149 -14.52 -18.25 -1.06
C PRO A 149 -14.07 -18.90 -2.37
N PHE A 150 -12.87 -18.57 -2.85
CA PHE A 150 -12.44 -18.94 -4.20
C PHE A 150 -12.55 -20.45 -4.50
N PHE A 151 -12.11 -21.31 -3.57
CA PHE A 151 -12.16 -22.77 -3.77
C PHE A 151 -13.59 -23.34 -3.78
N ASP A 152 -14.55 -22.63 -3.19
CA ASP A 152 -15.97 -22.99 -3.13
C ASP A 152 -16.76 -22.49 -4.36
N LEU A 153 -16.12 -21.76 -5.27
CA LEU A 153 -16.74 -21.34 -6.53
C LEU A 153 -17.01 -22.54 -7.44
N ASP A 154 -18.06 -22.43 -8.25
CA ASP A 154 -18.31 -23.35 -9.37
C ASP A 154 -17.03 -23.48 -10.21
N PRO A 155 -16.59 -24.70 -10.58
CA PRO A 155 -15.42 -24.93 -11.41
C PRO A 155 -15.30 -23.98 -12.60
N LYS A 156 -16.41 -23.68 -13.29
CA LYS A 156 -16.45 -22.79 -14.46
C LYS A 156 -15.95 -21.36 -14.18
N LEU A 157 -15.95 -20.93 -12.93
CA LEU A 157 -15.53 -19.60 -12.50
C LEU A 157 -14.06 -19.55 -12.03
N LYS A 158 -13.35 -20.68 -12.04
CA LYS A 158 -11.98 -20.83 -11.55
C LYS A 158 -10.95 -21.04 -12.68
N HIS A 159 -11.29 -20.74 -13.95
CA HIS A 159 -10.39 -20.98 -15.10
C HIS A 159 -9.58 -19.75 -15.54
N ASN A 160 -9.93 -18.55 -15.09
CA ASN A 160 -9.39 -17.31 -15.63
C ASN A 160 -8.06 -16.93 -14.96
N ILE A 161 -6.98 -17.57 -15.39
CA ILE A 161 -5.62 -17.24 -14.95
C ILE A 161 -5.21 -15.90 -15.56
N LEU A 162 -4.83 -14.96 -14.68
CA LEU A 162 -4.25 -13.68 -15.07
C LEU A 162 -2.72 -13.80 -15.18
N ILE A 163 -2.07 -14.35 -14.16
CA ILE A 163 -0.62 -14.53 -14.07
C ILE A 163 -0.35 -15.89 -13.44
N ASP A 164 0.61 -16.64 -13.97
CA ASP A 164 1.19 -17.85 -13.38
C ASP A 164 2.71 -17.74 -13.52
N THR A 165 3.40 -17.63 -12.39
CA THR A 165 4.84 -17.34 -12.37
C THR A 165 5.50 -17.93 -11.14
N THR A 166 6.83 -17.82 -11.05
CA THR A 166 7.61 -18.22 -9.89
C THR A 166 8.30 -17.00 -9.28
N LEU A 167 8.17 -16.83 -7.97
CA LEU A 167 8.90 -15.85 -7.18
C LEU A 167 9.98 -16.53 -6.36
N ALA A 168 11.13 -15.88 -6.20
CA ALA A 168 12.16 -16.26 -5.25
C ALA A 168 12.16 -15.25 -4.10
N LEU A 169 11.94 -15.72 -2.88
CA LEU A 169 11.86 -14.91 -1.67
C LEU A 169 12.99 -15.29 -0.72
N ASP A 170 13.87 -14.34 -0.47
CA ASP A 170 14.96 -14.52 0.50
C ASP A 170 14.45 -14.44 1.95
N ALA A 171 15.06 -15.23 2.83
CA ALA A 171 14.71 -15.27 4.24
C ALA A 171 14.91 -13.89 4.91
N LYS A 172 13.91 -13.48 5.70
CA LYS A 172 13.86 -12.25 6.50
C LYS A 172 13.89 -10.94 5.70
N GLU A 173 13.65 -11.02 4.40
CA GLU A 173 13.57 -9.86 3.52
C GLU A 173 12.13 -9.40 3.32
N VAL A 174 11.96 -8.11 3.04
CA VAL A 174 10.66 -7.45 2.91
C VAL A 174 10.37 -7.19 1.44
N TYR A 175 9.15 -7.52 1.01
CA TYR A 175 8.74 -7.43 -0.38
C TYR A 175 7.40 -6.73 -0.53
N THR A 176 7.28 -5.92 -1.57
CA THR A 176 6.01 -5.40 -2.07
C THR A 176 5.79 -5.92 -3.49
N LEU A 177 4.67 -6.60 -3.71
CA LEU A 177 4.29 -7.17 -5.00
C LEU A 177 3.10 -6.42 -5.58
N HIS A 178 3.23 -5.99 -6.82
CA HIS A 178 2.16 -5.30 -7.54
C HIS A 178 1.69 -6.15 -8.72
N VAL A 179 0.39 -6.36 -8.84
CA VAL A 179 -0.25 -6.85 -10.06
C VAL A 179 -0.67 -5.63 -10.88
N LEU A 180 -0.11 -5.43 -12.06
CA LEU A 180 -0.34 -4.23 -12.86
C LEU A 180 -0.29 -4.49 -14.36
N GLN A 181 -0.79 -3.54 -15.14
CA GLN A 181 -0.66 -3.57 -16.59
C GLN A 181 0.72 -3.05 -17.00
N LYS A 182 1.45 -3.84 -17.81
CA LYS A 182 2.81 -3.53 -18.30
C LYS A 182 2.79 -2.79 -19.63
N ASP A 183 1.83 -3.12 -20.49
CA ASP A 183 1.63 -2.51 -21.81
C ASP A 183 0.15 -2.19 -21.97
N PHE A 184 -0.16 -0.90 -22.08
CA PHE A 184 -1.53 -0.40 -22.13
C PHE A 184 -2.21 -0.75 -23.45
N VAL A 185 -1.48 -0.60 -24.55
CA VAL A 185 -2.01 -0.81 -25.90
C VAL A 185 -2.24 -2.30 -26.16
N LYS A 186 -1.29 -3.15 -25.75
CA LYS A 186 -1.42 -4.61 -25.88
C LYS A 186 -2.22 -5.26 -24.77
N LYS A 187 -2.70 -4.49 -23.79
CA LYS A 187 -3.39 -4.96 -22.59
C LYS A 187 -2.62 -6.06 -21.84
N LYS A 188 -1.29 -5.99 -21.85
CA LYS A 188 -0.43 -7.01 -21.23
C LYS A 188 -0.34 -6.77 -19.73
N ASN A 189 -0.84 -7.70 -18.94
CA ASN A 189 -0.71 -7.67 -17.49
C ASN A 189 0.57 -8.40 -17.02
N GLY A 190 1.01 -8.11 -15.80
CA GLY A 190 2.15 -8.75 -15.18
C GLY A 190 2.32 -8.36 -13.73
N ILE A 191 3.41 -8.85 -13.12
CA ILE A 191 3.78 -8.50 -11.74
C ILE A 191 5.02 -7.63 -11.68
N TYR A 192 5.12 -6.81 -10.65
CA TYR A 192 6.33 -6.10 -10.25
C TYR A 192 6.62 -6.40 -8.78
N LEU A 193 7.71 -7.12 -8.51
CA LEU A 193 8.15 -7.45 -7.15
C LEU A 193 9.31 -6.55 -6.78
N ARG A 194 9.12 -5.73 -5.75
CA ARG A 194 10.17 -4.87 -5.19
C ARG A 194 10.67 -5.47 -3.88
N LYS A 195 11.98 -5.60 -3.74
CA LYS A 195 12.64 -6.02 -2.50
C LYS A 195 12.95 -4.77 -1.68
N GLU A 196 12.09 -4.45 -0.74
CA GLU A 196 12.19 -3.23 0.08
C GLU A 196 13.47 -3.23 0.91
N ASN A 197 14.05 -2.06 1.15
CA ASN A 197 15.31 -1.92 1.87
C ASN A 197 15.26 -0.98 3.09
N PHE A 198 14.11 -0.34 3.38
CA PHE A 198 13.99 0.65 4.47
C PHE A 198 14.40 0.11 5.84
N GLN A 199 14.18 -1.18 6.08
CA GLN A 199 14.56 -1.90 7.30
C GLN A 199 16.07 -1.99 7.49
N ASN A 200 16.85 -1.82 6.42
CA ASN A 200 18.31 -1.86 6.42
C ASN A 200 18.94 -0.46 6.44
N LEU A 201 18.13 0.60 6.37
CA LEU A 201 18.60 1.99 6.33
C LEU A 201 18.65 2.63 7.72
N SER A 202 19.69 3.43 7.96
CA SER A 202 19.81 4.26 9.16
C SER A 202 19.01 5.56 9.03
N LEU A 203 17.68 5.44 9.15
CA LEU A 203 16.76 6.58 9.03
C LEU A 203 16.63 7.33 10.37
N SER A 204 16.77 8.66 10.32
CA SER A 204 16.56 9.59 11.45
C SER A 204 15.09 9.81 11.78
N ASP A 205 14.75 9.87 13.07
CA ASP A 205 13.40 10.19 13.56
C ASP A 205 13.03 11.68 13.43
N SER A 206 13.96 12.53 12.98
CA SER A 206 13.72 13.96 12.71
C SER A 206 13.32 14.26 11.25
N LEU A 207 13.35 13.25 10.38
CA LEU A 207 13.14 13.40 8.95
C LEU A 207 12.01 12.48 8.48
N VAL A 208 11.20 12.98 7.57
CA VAL A 208 10.23 12.19 6.80
C VAL A 208 10.90 11.78 5.50
N TYR A 209 10.78 10.50 5.14
CA TYR A 209 11.40 9.95 3.94
C TYR A 209 10.34 9.61 2.90
N VAL A 210 10.69 9.77 1.63
CA VAL A 210 9.83 9.39 0.49
C VAL A 210 10.67 8.93 -0.69
N ASN A 211 10.24 7.87 -1.36
CA ASN A 211 10.70 7.51 -2.70
C ASN A 211 9.52 7.51 -3.70
N PHE A 212 9.85 7.49 -4.98
CA PHE A 212 8.88 7.68 -6.07
C PHE A 212 9.02 6.58 -7.10
N TYR A 213 7.90 6.09 -7.63
CA TYR A 213 7.88 5.15 -8.73
C TYR A 213 6.85 5.56 -9.77
N ASN A 214 7.27 5.62 -11.04
CA ASN A 214 6.37 5.64 -12.17
C ASN A 214 6.23 4.21 -12.67
N MET A 215 5.17 3.54 -12.25
CA MET A 215 4.84 2.16 -12.64
C MET A 215 3.75 2.12 -13.70
N SER A 216 3.55 3.22 -14.44
CA SER A 216 2.60 3.27 -15.54
C SER A 216 2.98 2.30 -16.64
N ALA A 217 1.96 1.75 -17.29
CA ALA A 217 2.10 0.86 -18.43
C ALA A 217 2.72 1.61 -19.62
N LYS A 218 3.54 0.90 -20.39
CA LYS A 218 4.03 1.41 -21.67
C LYS A 218 2.85 1.81 -22.56
N GLY A 219 2.92 2.98 -23.18
CA GLY A 219 1.89 3.48 -24.09
C GLY A 219 0.65 4.06 -23.39
N PHE A 220 0.62 4.14 -22.06
CA PHE A 220 -0.50 4.74 -21.34
C PHE A 220 -0.62 6.24 -21.64
N GLN A 221 0.48 6.99 -21.53
CA GLN A 221 0.46 8.44 -21.71
C GLN A 221 0.04 8.82 -23.14
N GLU A 222 0.57 8.10 -24.14
CA GLU A 222 0.32 8.35 -25.57
C GLU A 222 -1.06 7.87 -26.05
N ALA A 223 -1.75 7.04 -25.27
CA ALA A 223 -3.07 6.56 -25.64
C ALA A 223 -4.12 7.68 -25.61
N SER A 224 -5.15 7.54 -26.45
CA SER A 224 -6.31 8.43 -26.45
C SER A 224 -6.92 8.54 -25.05
N SER A 225 -7.31 9.76 -24.65
CA SER A 225 -8.02 10.00 -23.39
C SER A 225 -9.34 9.23 -23.30
N THR A 226 -9.97 8.93 -24.45
CA THR A 226 -11.19 8.10 -24.51
C THR A 226 -10.98 6.67 -24.02
N LEU A 227 -9.75 6.16 -24.07
CA LEU A 227 -9.42 4.80 -23.60
C LEU A 227 -9.02 4.77 -22.12
N LYS A 228 -8.83 5.94 -21.51
CA LYS A 228 -8.41 6.08 -20.12
C LYS A 228 -9.64 6.20 -19.23
N SER A 229 -9.70 5.38 -18.20
CA SER A 229 -10.75 5.50 -17.18
C SER A 229 -10.53 6.77 -16.37
N ALA A 230 -11.49 7.70 -16.41
CA ALA A 230 -11.42 8.94 -15.66
C ALA A 230 -11.51 8.68 -14.15
N TYR A 231 -10.40 8.84 -13.42
CA TYR A 231 -10.42 8.94 -11.96
C TYR A 231 -10.40 10.41 -11.57
N ALA A 232 -11.55 10.94 -11.14
CA ALA A 232 -11.73 12.37 -10.90
C ALA A 232 -10.74 12.97 -9.88
N LYS A 233 -10.15 12.15 -9.00
CA LYS A 233 -9.16 12.58 -7.99
C LYS A 233 -7.71 12.54 -8.47
N SER A 234 -7.46 12.13 -9.72
CA SER A 234 -6.11 12.08 -10.29
C SER A 234 -5.62 13.43 -10.81
N GLY A 235 -6.49 14.44 -10.94
CA GLY A 235 -6.10 15.75 -11.47
C GLY A 235 -5.38 15.61 -12.82
N ALA A 236 -4.27 16.33 -13.00
CA ALA A 236 -3.45 16.26 -14.20
C ALA A 236 -2.74 14.90 -14.41
N LEU A 237 -2.68 14.02 -13.39
CA LEU A 237 -2.16 12.66 -13.60
C LEU A 237 -3.10 11.81 -14.46
N GLY A 238 -4.38 12.15 -14.59
CA GLY A 238 -5.37 11.32 -15.31
C GLY A 238 -4.96 10.99 -16.75
N ASP A 239 -4.24 11.88 -17.42
CA ASP A 239 -3.73 11.67 -18.78
C ASP A 239 -2.38 10.94 -18.82
N GLY A 240 -1.80 10.65 -17.66
CA GLY A 240 -0.48 10.04 -17.51
C GLY A 240 0.64 11.08 -17.49
N ILE A 241 1.82 10.62 -17.07
CA ILE A 241 3.07 11.40 -17.08
C ILE A 241 4.06 10.74 -18.02
N LYS A 242 5.05 11.51 -18.50
CA LYS A 242 6.11 10.96 -19.36
C LYS A 242 6.97 9.94 -18.62
N ASP A 243 7.67 9.11 -19.41
CA ASP A 243 8.55 8.06 -18.91
C ASP A 243 9.69 8.60 -18.03
N LYS A 244 10.14 9.84 -18.25
CA LYS A 244 11.15 10.50 -17.43
C LYS A 244 10.59 11.82 -16.94
N MET A 245 10.64 12.03 -15.64
CA MET A 245 10.19 13.24 -14.96
C MET A 245 11.21 13.65 -13.90
N ASN A 246 11.07 14.86 -13.40
CA ASN A 246 11.72 15.43 -12.24
C ASN A 246 10.68 15.64 -11.15
N VAL A 247 11.08 15.50 -9.90
CA VAL A 247 10.25 15.76 -8.73
C VAL A 247 10.79 17.01 -8.04
N PHE A 248 9.93 18.01 -7.88
CA PHE A 248 10.18 19.16 -7.03
C PHE A 248 9.19 19.14 -5.86
N TYR A 249 9.59 19.67 -4.71
CA TYR A 249 8.70 19.76 -3.55
C TYR A 249 8.62 21.17 -2.98
N THR A 250 7.45 21.47 -2.44
CA THR A 250 7.21 22.61 -1.56
C THR A 250 6.57 22.13 -0.26
N LEU A 251 7.07 22.60 0.88
CA LEU A 251 6.39 22.44 2.16
C LEU A 251 5.54 23.68 2.43
N TYR A 252 4.30 23.47 2.84
CA TYR A 252 3.38 24.52 3.23
C TYR A 252 3.04 24.41 4.71
N LYS A 253 2.71 25.56 5.31
CA LYS A 253 2.26 25.62 6.71
C LYS A 253 0.91 24.91 6.89
N THR A 254 0.52 24.69 8.15
CA THR A 254 -0.72 23.98 8.52
C THR A 254 -2.00 24.53 7.88
N ASN A 255 -2.04 25.81 7.56
CA ASN A 255 -3.17 26.40 6.86
C ASN A 255 -3.18 25.86 5.42
N LEU A 256 -4.29 25.27 4.99
CA LEU A 256 -4.44 24.69 3.66
C LEU A 256 -4.49 25.77 2.57
N SER A 257 -3.32 26.31 2.20
CA SER A 257 -3.16 27.40 1.25
C SER A 257 -1.78 27.40 0.62
N VAL A 258 -1.74 27.51 -0.71
CA VAL A 258 -0.49 27.69 -1.48
C VAL A 258 0.18 29.06 -1.25
N LYS A 259 -0.43 29.95 -0.47
CA LYS A 259 0.11 31.29 -0.18
C LYS A 259 1.05 31.32 1.02
N ALA A 260 1.19 30.21 1.75
CA ALA A 260 1.96 30.15 2.98
C ALA A 260 3.03 29.04 2.94
N PRO A 261 4.01 29.12 2.01
CA PRO A 261 5.11 28.17 1.99
C PRO A 261 5.98 28.31 3.24
N VAL A 262 6.59 27.20 3.67
CA VAL A 262 7.60 27.21 4.71
C VAL A 262 8.90 27.80 4.11
N PRO A 263 9.46 28.88 4.69
CA PRO A 263 10.68 29.50 4.16
C PRO A 263 11.83 28.50 4.02
N GLY A 264 12.50 28.51 2.87
CA GLY A 264 13.61 27.60 2.58
C GLY A 264 13.22 26.25 1.97
N TYR A 265 11.92 25.93 1.92
CA TYR A 265 11.40 24.65 1.40
C TYR A 265 10.42 24.85 0.25
N THR A 266 10.70 25.79 -0.65
CA THR A 266 9.87 26.09 -1.82
C THR A 266 10.56 25.63 -3.10
N GLN A 267 9.81 24.88 -3.92
CA GLN A 267 10.20 24.44 -5.28
C GLN A 267 11.58 23.75 -5.32
N LYS A 268 11.89 22.97 -4.29
CA LYS A 268 13.18 22.31 -4.15
C LYS A 268 13.21 21.06 -5.02
N PHE A 269 14.22 20.95 -5.89
CA PHE A 269 14.47 19.71 -6.61
C PHE A 269 14.76 18.58 -5.63
N MET A 270 14.05 17.47 -5.81
CA MET A 270 14.18 16.27 -5.00
C MET A 270 14.96 15.21 -5.76
N GLY A 271 14.55 14.89 -6.99
CA GLY A 271 15.23 13.90 -7.81
C GLY A 271 14.54 13.58 -9.13
N GLY A 272 15.13 12.67 -9.89
CA GLY A 272 14.55 12.14 -11.12
C GLY A 272 13.60 10.97 -10.86
N LEU A 273 12.61 10.81 -11.74
CA LEU A 273 11.64 9.73 -11.76
C LEU A 273 11.67 9.09 -13.14
N THR A 274 11.98 7.79 -13.21
CA THR A 274 11.98 7.04 -14.46
C THR A 274 10.94 5.92 -14.38
N ARG A 275 10.21 5.70 -15.47
CA ARG A 275 9.24 4.63 -15.60
C ARG A 275 9.92 3.28 -15.42
N ASN A 276 9.43 2.50 -14.47
CA ASN A 276 9.96 1.19 -14.15
C ASN A 276 8.83 0.25 -13.73
N THR A 277 8.73 -0.88 -14.43
CA THR A 277 7.86 -1.99 -14.05
C THR A 277 8.64 -3.31 -14.00
N GLU A 278 9.94 -3.32 -14.26
CA GLU A 278 10.70 -4.57 -14.47
C GLU A 278 11.83 -4.74 -13.46
N VAL A 279 12.54 -3.66 -13.14
CA VAL A 279 13.73 -3.70 -12.30
C VAL A 279 13.32 -3.66 -10.83
N PRO A 280 13.62 -4.71 -10.03
CA PRO A 280 13.11 -4.86 -8.67
C PRO A 280 13.77 -3.92 -7.64
N ASP A 281 14.68 -3.05 -8.08
CA ASP A 281 15.48 -2.17 -7.23
C ASP A 281 14.62 -1.08 -6.58
N VAL A 282 15.00 -0.73 -5.34
CA VAL A 282 14.38 0.35 -4.59
C VAL A 282 14.98 1.68 -5.01
N ASN A 283 14.12 2.61 -5.41
CA ASN A 283 14.52 3.97 -5.72
C ASN A 283 15.01 4.70 -4.45
N PRO A 284 15.96 5.64 -4.59
CA PRO A 284 16.50 6.38 -3.45
C PRO A 284 15.40 7.06 -2.63
N TYR A 285 15.58 7.05 -1.30
CA TYR A 285 14.77 7.84 -0.40
C TYR A 285 15.30 9.27 -0.34
N TYR A 286 14.40 10.22 -0.55
CA TYR A 286 14.60 11.63 -0.30
C TYR A 286 13.94 12.00 1.03
N SER A 287 14.30 13.15 1.60
CA SER A 287 13.79 13.52 2.90
C SER A 287 13.56 15.00 3.08
N PHE A 288 12.65 15.33 4.00
CA PHE A 288 12.46 16.68 4.54
C PHE A 288 12.27 16.63 6.05
N PRO A 289 12.50 17.74 6.78
CA PRO A 289 12.35 17.75 8.24
C PRO A 289 10.90 17.56 8.69
N LEU A 290 10.70 16.71 9.70
CA LEU A 290 9.40 16.52 10.35
C LEU A 290 8.86 17.85 10.88
N PHE A 291 9.72 18.66 11.49
CA PHE A 291 9.39 19.99 12.02
C PHE A 291 10.12 21.08 11.23
N ALA A 292 9.71 21.30 9.98
CA ALA A 292 10.33 22.30 9.11
C ALA A 292 9.89 23.75 9.41
N ASP A 293 8.69 23.95 9.99
CA ASP A 293 8.21 25.28 10.35
C ASP A 293 8.88 25.76 11.64
N GLY A 294 9.59 26.89 11.56
CA GLY A 294 10.29 27.48 12.71
C GLY A 294 9.38 27.91 13.86
N THR A 295 8.06 27.97 13.65
CA THR A 295 7.08 28.19 14.72
C THR A 295 6.56 26.90 15.36
N SER A 296 7.08 25.74 14.99
CA SER A 296 6.67 24.45 15.56
C SER A 296 7.11 24.31 17.03
N ASN A 297 6.28 23.68 17.85
CA ASN A 297 6.61 23.30 19.22
C ASN A 297 7.38 21.97 19.31
N GLY A 298 7.70 21.33 18.19
CA GLY A 298 8.40 20.04 18.13
C GLY A 298 7.58 18.84 18.62
N ILE A 299 6.26 19.00 18.81
CA ILE A 299 5.36 17.93 19.28
C ILE A 299 4.39 17.54 18.16
N VAL A 300 3.69 18.53 17.60
CA VAL A 300 2.72 18.33 16.52
C VAL A 300 2.99 19.32 15.41
N THR A 301 2.86 18.86 14.18
CA THR A 301 2.89 19.68 12.98
C THR A 301 1.74 19.31 12.07
N GLY A 302 1.24 20.32 11.35
CA GLY A 302 0.27 20.15 10.28
C GLY A 302 0.83 20.55 8.91
N ILE A 303 2.15 20.74 8.79
CA ILE A 303 2.76 21.04 7.49
C ILE A 303 2.35 19.97 6.47
N TRP A 304 2.10 20.39 5.25
CA TRP A 304 1.68 19.51 4.16
C TRP A 304 2.61 19.69 2.97
N GLN A 305 2.64 18.70 2.09
CA GLN A 305 3.60 18.63 1.00
C GLN A 305 2.89 18.81 -0.33
N HIS A 306 3.47 19.64 -1.18
CA HIS A 306 3.12 19.77 -2.58
C HIS A 306 4.28 19.27 -3.41
N LEU A 307 3.98 18.43 -4.40
CA LEU A 307 4.96 17.80 -5.25
C LEU A 307 4.64 18.13 -6.70
N ASP A 308 5.59 18.72 -7.39
CA ASP A 308 5.51 18.99 -8.83
C ASP A 308 6.26 17.89 -9.58
N ILE A 309 5.53 17.06 -10.33
CA ILE A 309 6.12 16.08 -11.24
C ILE A 309 6.24 16.75 -12.61
N MET A 310 7.44 17.05 -13.07
CA MET A 310 7.69 17.87 -14.26
C MET A 310 8.59 17.18 -15.28
N ALA A 311 8.30 17.31 -16.57
CA ALA A 311 9.14 16.76 -17.63
C ALA A 311 10.53 17.42 -17.64
N PRO A 312 11.58 16.72 -18.11
CA PRO A 312 12.90 17.31 -18.29
C PRO A 312 12.85 18.60 -19.10
N GLY A 313 13.52 19.65 -18.60
CA GLY A 313 13.49 20.99 -19.19
C GLY A 313 12.46 21.94 -18.57
N LEU A 314 11.50 21.41 -17.80
CA LEU A 314 10.59 22.20 -16.98
C LEU A 314 11.01 22.19 -15.50
N ASP A 315 10.70 23.28 -14.83
CA ASP A 315 10.79 23.47 -13.39
C ASP A 315 9.67 24.42 -12.92
N PRO A 316 9.43 24.55 -11.61
CA PRO A 316 8.35 25.38 -11.11
C PRO A 316 8.42 26.88 -11.46
N SER A 317 9.58 27.40 -11.87
CA SER A 317 9.75 28.80 -12.26
C SER A 317 9.37 29.08 -13.72
N ASN A 318 9.34 28.04 -14.57
CA ASN A 318 9.05 28.14 -16.00
C ASN A 318 7.86 27.28 -16.45
N ASN A 319 7.02 26.84 -15.51
CA ASN A 319 5.84 26.02 -15.79
C ASN A 319 4.84 26.79 -16.68
N PRO A 320 4.56 26.31 -17.91
CA PRO A 320 3.63 26.99 -18.82
C PRO A 320 2.16 26.71 -18.51
N TYR A 321 1.86 25.75 -17.63
CA TYR A 321 0.52 25.27 -17.35
C TYR A 321 -0.14 25.99 -16.17
N TYR A 322 -1.46 26.14 -16.23
CA TYR A 322 -2.23 26.75 -15.14
C TYR A 322 -2.64 25.72 -14.08
N THR A 323 -2.84 26.14 -12.82
CA THR A 323 -3.18 25.26 -11.68
C THR A 323 -4.57 24.62 -11.72
N PHE A 324 -5.34 24.86 -12.77
CA PHE A 324 -6.63 24.22 -13.06
C PHE A 324 -6.59 23.38 -14.35
N GLU A 325 -5.46 23.35 -15.05
CA GLU A 325 -5.29 22.64 -16.31
C GLU A 325 -4.98 21.17 -16.06
N SER A 326 -5.87 20.28 -16.51
CA SER A 326 -5.70 18.83 -16.40
C SER A 326 -4.94 18.23 -17.58
N HIS A 327 -4.95 18.91 -18.74
CA HIS A 327 -4.36 18.43 -19.98
C HIS A 327 -2.97 19.04 -20.18
N THR A 328 -1.96 18.39 -19.62
CA THR A 328 -0.57 18.90 -19.64
C THR A 328 0.32 18.13 -20.61
N ASP A 329 -0.25 17.28 -21.46
CA ASP A 329 0.47 16.32 -22.31
C ASP A 329 1.49 15.46 -21.53
N GLY A 330 1.20 15.20 -20.25
CA GLY A 330 2.07 14.50 -19.33
C GLY A 330 3.36 15.23 -18.96
N ASN A 331 3.47 16.53 -19.28
CA ASN A 331 4.62 17.36 -18.94
C ASN A 331 4.61 17.85 -17.50
N TRP A 332 3.44 17.92 -16.87
CA TRP A 332 3.33 18.36 -15.49
C TRP A 332 2.14 17.69 -14.80
N ALA A 333 2.35 17.23 -13.58
CA ALA A 333 1.27 16.81 -12.71
C ALA A 333 1.61 17.11 -11.25
N PRO A 334 0.80 17.92 -10.57
CA PRO A 334 1.00 18.19 -9.16
C PRO A 334 0.31 17.15 -8.26
N ILE A 335 0.91 16.88 -7.10
CA ILE A 335 0.38 16.00 -6.07
C ILE A 335 0.40 16.74 -4.72
N ASP A 336 -0.74 16.82 -4.06
CA ASP A 336 -0.90 17.41 -2.73
C ASP A 336 -1.06 16.31 -1.68
N CYS A 337 -0.09 16.19 -0.77
CA CYS A 337 -0.13 15.31 0.39
C CYS A 337 -0.64 16.09 1.61
N ILE A 338 -1.93 15.97 1.89
CA ILE A 338 -2.68 16.79 2.87
C ILE A 338 -3.40 15.90 3.88
N LEU A 339 -3.70 16.43 5.08
CA LEU A 339 -4.16 15.64 6.25
C LEU A 339 -5.12 14.48 5.94
N THR A 340 -6.25 14.75 5.31
CA THR A 340 -7.25 13.72 4.98
C THR A 340 -7.13 13.15 3.57
N GLY A 341 -6.30 13.74 2.71
CA GLY A 341 -6.24 13.43 1.28
C GLY A 341 -7.56 13.68 0.52
N GLN A 342 -8.47 14.47 1.07
CA GLN A 342 -9.84 14.63 0.54
C GLN A 342 -10.23 16.07 0.21
N THR A 343 -9.53 17.06 0.75
CA THR A 343 -9.90 18.48 0.60
C THR A 343 -9.05 19.13 -0.49
N LEU A 344 -9.66 19.55 -1.59
CA LEU A 344 -8.93 20.30 -2.62
C LEU A 344 -8.30 21.56 -2.03
N VAL A 345 -7.04 21.81 -2.41
CA VAL A 345 -6.32 23.02 -1.99
C VAL A 345 -6.79 24.19 -2.87
N PRO A 346 -7.30 25.29 -2.28
CA PRO A 346 -7.71 26.46 -3.07
C PRO A 346 -6.56 27.02 -3.92
N GLY A 347 -6.80 27.15 -5.22
CA GLY A 347 -5.80 27.62 -6.19
C GLY A 347 -4.90 26.52 -6.76
N ASN A 348 -5.18 25.25 -6.45
CA ASN A 348 -4.45 24.08 -6.95
C ASN A 348 -5.41 22.92 -7.29
N GLN A 349 -6.39 23.20 -8.16
CA GLN A 349 -7.51 22.30 -8.44
C GLN A 349 -7.14 21.11 -9.32
N ASN A 350 -6.01 21.16 -10.04
CA ASN A 350 -5.54 20.07 -10.89
C ASN A 350 -4.61 19.06 -10.17
N SER A 351 -4.42 19.18 -8.86
CA SER A 351 -3.59 18.25 -8.09
C SER A 351 -4.27 16.93 -7.81
N ALA A 352 -3.49 15.85 -7.90
CA ALA A 352 -3.88 14.59 -7.30
C ALA A 352 -3.76 14.70 -5.77
N LEU A 353 -4.73 14.15 -5.04
CA LEU A 353 -4.76 14.25 -3.59
C LEU A 353 -4.29 12.96 -2.93
N LEU A 354 -3.37 13.08 -1.98
CA LEU A 354 -2.91 12.01 -1.10
C LEU A 354 -3.04 12.44 0.36
N THR A 355 -3.09 11.47 1.26
CA THR A 355 -2.92 11.70 2.70
C THR A 355 -1.56 12.36 2.98
N ASN A 356 -1.46 13.12 4.06
CA ASN A 356 -0.20 13.73 4.49
C ASN A 356 0.84 12.62 4.76
N MET A 357 2.08 12.85 4.34
CA MET A 357 3.17 11.91 4.63
C MET A 357 3.54 11.90 6.12
N ILE A 358 3.12 12.90 6.90
CA ILE A 358 3.29 12.95 8.35
C ILE A 358 2.08 12.31 9.04
N VAL A 359 2.36 11.36 9.92
CA VAL A 359 1.33 10.71 10.76
C VAL A 359 1.27 11.40 12.12
N ASN A 360 0.06 11.82 12.49
CA ASN A 360 -0.25 12.38 13.80
C ASN A 360 -1.15 11.42 14.58
N ILE A 361 -0.68 10.91 15.71
CA ILE A 361 -1.44 9.96 16.57
C ILE A 361 -1.21 10.25 18.06
N PRO A 362 -2.14 9.85 18.95
CA PRO A 362 -1.91 9.87 20.40
C PRO A 362 -0.71 8.99 20.79
N SER A 363 0.18 9.50 21.64
CA SER A 363 1.37 8.76 22.08
C SER A 363 1.99 9.32 23.35
N GLY A 364 2.30 8.42 24.30
CA GLY A 364 2.78 8.79 25.62
C GLY A 364 1.82 9.76 26.31
N LYS A 365 2.35 10.83 26.89
CA LYS A 365 1.55 11.89 27.53
C LYS A 365 0.84 12.85 26.57
N TYR A 366 1.11 12.76 25.27
CA TYR A 366 0.61 13.72 24.30
C TYR A 366 -0.65 13.19 23.62
N ASN A 367 -1.72 13.98 23.64
CA ASN A 367 -2.96 13.67 22.95
C ASN A 367 -2.76 13.48 21.44
N MET A 368 -1.84 14.24 20.84
CA MET A 368 -1.36 14.07 19.48
C MET A 368 0.14 14.30 19.43
N ARG A 369 0.85 13.51 18.65
CA ARG A 369 2.26 13.68 18.35
C ARG A 369 2.52 13.33 16.89
N SER A 370 3.37 14.12 16.24
CA SER A 370 3.83 13.88 14.87
C SER A 370 5.02 12.93 14.86
N PHE A 371 5.04 12.03 13.88
CA PHE A 371 6.10 11.05 13.74
C PHE A 371 6.73 11.08 12.35
N ALA A 372 8.03 10.80 12.32
CA ALA A 372 8.76 10.50 11.11
C ALA A 372 8.24 9.20 10.50
N THR A 373 8.15 9.18 9.17
CA THR A 373 7.59 8.07 8.41
C THR A 373 8.46 7.80 7.19
N VAL A 374 8.31 6.60 6.63
CA VAL A 374 8.92 6.19 5.38
C VAL A 374 7.79 5.99 4.39
N ASN A 375 7.79 6.79 3.32
CA ASN A 375 6.71 6.84 2.36
C ASN A 375 7.16 6.35 1.00
N THR A 376 6.21 5.82 0.26
CA THR A 376 6.39 5.42 -1.13
C THR A 376 5.23 6.00 -1.94
N ILE A 377 5.55 6.86 -2.90
CA ILE A 377 4.58 7.41 -3.85
C ILE A 377 4.69 6.65 -5.17
N GLU A 378 3.58 6.08 -5.61
CA GLU A 378 3.50 5.18 -6.75
C GLU A 378 2.47 5.70 -7.74
N ILE A 379 2.91 5.99 -8.97
CA ILE A 379 2.05 6.42 -10.06
C ILE A 379 1.81 5.24 -10.99
N VAL A 380 0.56 4.84 -11.17
CA VAL A 380 0.16 3.73 -12.04
C VAL A 380 -0.98 4.19 -12.93
N ASN A 381 -0.74 4.27 -14.24
CA ASN A 381 -1.78 4.53 -15.24
C ASN A 381 -2.68 5.71 -14.85
N GLY A 382 -2.04 6.82 -14.51
CA GLY A 382 -2.70 8.07 -14.13
C GLY A 382 -3.33 8.12 -12.73
N ASN A 383 -3.23 7.06 -11.93
CA ASN A 383 -3.53 7.10 -10.51
C ASN A 383 -2.25 7.28 -9.70
N VAL A 384 -2.39 7.84 -8.49
CA VAL A 384 -1.32 7.94 -7.50
C VAL A 384 -1.72 7.23 -6.22
N TYR A 385 -0.75 6.56 -5.62
CA TYR A 385 -0.88 5.80 -4.39
C TYR A 385 0.19 6.21 -3.39
N LEU A 386 -0.16 6.23 -2.12
CA LEU A 386 0.76 6.44 -1.01
C LEU A 386 0.77 5.18 -0.13
N THR A 387 1.95 4.60 0.07
CA THR A 387 2.19 3.65 1.16
C THR A 387 3.05 4.32 2.22
N THR A 388 2.62 4.24 3.47
CA THR A 388 3.38 4.76 4.61
C THR A 388 3.78 3.60 5.52
N VAL A 389 5.04 3.58 5.92
CA VAL A 389 5.60 2.69 6.94
C VAL A 389 6.08 3.57 8.09
N GLN A 390 5.88 3.11 9.32
CA GLN A 390 6.32 3.84 10.49
C GLN A 390 7.05 2.95 11.48
N ARG A 391 7.92 3.57 12.27
CA ARG A 391 8.47 2.91 13.45
C ARG A 391 7.42 2.81 14.55
N LYS A 392 7.54 1.81 15.42
CA LYS A 392 6.66 1.70 16.59
C LYS A 392 7.02 2.77 17.62
N TYR A 393 6.00 3.46 18.13
CA TYR A 393 6.14 4.49 19.17
C TYR A 393 5.43 4.09 20.47
N ALA A 394 5.70 4.84 21.53
CA ALA A 394 5.13 4.57 22.85
C ALA A 394 3.60 4.65 22.82
N PRO A 395 2.88 3.70 23.46
CA PRO A 395 1.43 3.77 23.56
C PRO A 395 0.98 5.03 24.33
N PRO A 396 -0.25 5.52 24.13
CA PRO A 396 -0.80 6.62 24.90
C PRO A 396 -0.91 6.27 26.39
N ILE A 397 -0.67 7.27 27.25
CA ILE A 397 -0.86 7.22 28.70
C ILE A 397 -2.09 8.07 28.98
N TYR A 398 -3.18 7.43 29.41
CA TYR A 398 -4.45 8.08 29.73
C TYR A 398 -4.55 8.46 31.20
#